data_AF-A0A7H1J911-F1
#
_entry.id   AF-A0A7H1J911-F1
#
_cell.length_a   1.000
_cell.length_b   1.000
_cell.length_c   1.000
_cell.angle_alpha   90.00
_cell.angle_beta   90.00
_cell.angle_gamma   90.00
#
_symmetry.space_group_name_H-M   'P 1'
#
loop_
_entity.id
_entity.type
_entity.pdbx_description
1 polymer ?
#
loop_
_entity_poly.entity_id
_entity_poly.type
_entity_poly.pdbx_seq_one_letter_code
_entity_poly.pdbx_strand_id
1 'polypeptide(L)'
;MSKIKQVGANLWTAPTDMGFTPHFKRTEHAINHYPNGESLVHEPLQPGNKKIFVVYKNKNAEDMGEIFEGSAAGGHEGYLDMRVDSVTNRGEGFYMMGVIGLLFWWSFESFVLSYLPDPQLRDISIYCGYAFFIIGALVCLFRTLHTPVRFHKDNQEVYVWHKKILYRIPWDECEISVQVAKRNLGLKGSQDGYQLTLWLNPKHAVNKDLTGQKHVPLNLFHNIEHHIPLYGYWEYVRRYMTGDKPIYIDISKRPRNIHLKYDPDEESYIKFLIMVALIAPLLLLFKPDKVALLSPFKEKWPAEVHEWTGERCDWH
;
A
#
# COMPACT_ATOMS: atom_id res chain seq x y z
N MET A 1 7.35 16.21 -17.95
CA MET A 1 6.82 17.54 -17.56
C MET A 1 5.78 17.34 -16.46
N SER A 2 5.76 18.23 -15.46
CA SER A 2 4.78 18.18 -14.36
C SER A 2 3.36 18.45 -14.91
N LYS A 3 2.40 17.59 -14.56
CA LYS A 3 0.97 17.75 -14.87
C LYS A 3 0.27 18.69 -13.88
N ILE A 4 0.86 18.88 -12.69
CA ILE A 4 0.36 19.78 -11.65
C ILE A 4 0.79 21.22 -11.94
N LYS A 5 -0.17 22.14 -11.95
CA LYS A 5 0.06 23.56 -12.27
C LYS A 5 -0.01 24.41 -11.00
N GLN A 6 0.98 25.26 -10.78
CA GLN A 6 0.89 26.30 -9.76
C GLN A 6 -0.01 27.42 -10.28
N VAL A 7 -1.10 27.70 -9.55
CA VAL A 7 -2.10 28.72 -9.91
C VAL A 7 -2.10 29.90 -8.93
N GLY A 8 -1.36 29.80 -7.83
CA GLY A 8 -1.12 30.88 -6.87
C GLY A 8 0.13 30.63 -6.03
N ALA A 9 0.47 31.59 -5.17
CA ALA A 9 1.69 31.52 -4.34
C ALA A 9 1.78 30.23 -3.52
N ASN A 10 0.64 29.78 -2.97
CA ASN A 10 0.52 28.58 -2.16
C ASN A 10 -0.54 27.60 -2.68
N LEU A 11 -0.87 27.64 -3.98
CA LEU A 11 -1.95 26.84 -4.56
C LEU A 11 -1.50 26.16 -5.86
N TRP A 12 -1.73 24.86 -5.91
CA TRP A 12 -1.49 23.99 -7.05
C TRP A 12 -2.76 23.22 -7.41
N THR A 13 -2.97 23.00 -8.70
CA THR A 13 -4.12 22.30 -9.24
C THR A 13 -3.63 21.15 -10.12
N ALA A 14 -4.14 19.95 -9.88
CA ALA A 14 -3.88 18.82 -10.78
C ALA A 14 -4.89 18.76 -11.92
N PRO A 15 -4.64 17.93 -12.95
CA PRO A 15 -5.62 17.69 -14.00
C PRO A 15 -6.95 17.18 -13.45
N THR A 16 -8.04 17.61 -14.08
CA THR A 16 -9.36 17.03 -13.83
C THR A 16 -9.37 15.59 -14.31
N ASP A 17 -9.76 14.68 -13.42
CA ASP A 17 -9.97 13.27 -13.73
C ASP A 17 -11.30 12.83 -13.10
N MET A 18 -12.09 12.00 -13.78
CA MET A 18 -13.43 11.57 -13.36
C MET A 18 -14.34 12.69 -12.77
N GLY A 19 -14.25 13.90 -13.32
CA GLY A 19 -15.03 15.07 -12.88
C GLY A 19 -14.53 15.74 -11.60
N PHE A 20 -13.40 15.32 -11.04
CA PHE A 20 -12.80 15.88 -9.83
C PHE A 20 -11.44 16.55 -10.14
N THR A 21 -11.25 17.75 -9.58
CA THR A 21 -10.03 18.55 -9.72
C THR A 21 -9.47 18.86 -8.32
N PRO A 22 -8.39 18.18 -7.90
CA PRO A 22 -7.84 18.40 -6.58
C PRO A 22 -7.02 19.68 -6.50
N HIS A 23 -7.07 20.31 -5.33
CA HIS A 23 -6.40 21.56 -5.03
C HIS A 23 -5.44 21.34 -3.87
N PHE A 24 -4.15 21.40 -4.18
CA PHE A 24 -3.09 21.24 -3.20
C PHE A 24 -2.57 22.59 -2.75
N LYS A 25 -2.29 22.70 -1.46
CA LYS A 25 -1.81 23.93 -0.84
C LYS A 25 -0.65 23.67 0.10
N ARG A 26 0.12 24.73 0.37
CA ARG A 26 1.01 24.79 1.53
C ARG A 26 0.22 25.37 2.69
N THR A 27 0.34 24.76 3.87
CA THR A 27 -0.40 25.19 5.07
C THR A 27 0.55 25.46 6.22
N GLU A 28 0.23 26.45 7.06
CA GLU A 28 0.98 26.72 8.29
C GLU A 28 0.96 25.50 9.23
N HIS A 29 -0.18 24.80 9.29
CA HIS A 29 -0.30 23.55 10.03
C HIS A 29 0.77 22.54 9.62
N ALA A 30 0.94 22.30 8.31
CA ALA A 30 1.97 21.39 7.83
C ALA A 30 3.38 21.87 8.17
N ILE A 31 3.68 23.17 8.03
CA ILE A 31 4.99 23.76 8.36
C ILE A 31 5.36 23.46 9.82
N ASN A 32 4.41 23.68 10.72
CA ASN A 32 4.61 23.56 12.16
C ASN A 32 4.66 22.09 12.62
N HIS A 33 3.75 21.25 12.10
CA HIS A 33 3.51 19.91 12.65
C HIS A 33 4.12 18.77 11.83
N TYR A 34 4.30 18.94 10.53
CA TYR A 34 4.74 17.86 9.65
C TYR A 34 6.24 17.96 9.32
N PRO A 35 6.92 16.81 9.09
CA PRO A 35 8.27 16.80 8.57
C PRO A 35 8.28 17.39 7.16
N ASN A 36 9.26 18.26 6.87
CA ASN A 36 9.39 18.96 5.60
C ASN A 36 8.15 19.79 5.20
N GLY A 37 7.38 20.28 6.17
CA GLY A 37 6.13 21.01 5.93
C GLY A 37 6.24 22.23 4.99
N GLU A 38 7.40 22.89 4.94
CA GLU A 38 7.65 24.02 4.03
C GLU A 38 7.62 23.62 2.55
N SER A 39 8.04 22.40 2.22
CA SER A 39 8.03 21.89 0.85
C SER A 39 6.79 21.05 0.55
N LEU A 40 6.00 20.72 1.58
CA LEU A 40 4.82 19.88 1.45
C LEU A 40 3.69 20.61 0.74
N VAL A 41 3.26 20.05 -0.40
CA VAL A 41 2.08 20.49 -1.14
C VAL A 41 1.02 19.41 -0.99
N HIS A 42 -0.04 19.71 -0.25
CA HIS A 42 -1.03 18.72 0.15
C HIS A 42 -2.46 19.27 0.21
N GLU A 43 -3.43 18.36 0.18
CA GLU A 43 -4.84 18.62 0.34
C GLU A 43 -5.33 17.87 1.59
N PRO A 44 -5.65 18.57 2.69
CA PRO A 44 -6.18 17.93 3.89
C PRO A 44 -7.60 17.40 3.64
N LEU A 45 -7.83 16.16 4.08
CA LEU A 45 -9.11 15.45 3.97
C LEU A 45 -9.80 15.34 5.33
N GLN A 46 -9.05 14.97 6.37
CA GLN A 46 -9.45 14.90 7.78
C GLN A 46 -8.49 15.78 8.61
N PRO A 47 -8.95 16.55 9.62
CA PRO A 47 -10.27 16.54 10.30
C PRO A 47 -11.45 17.20 9.55
N GLY A 48 -11.25 17.70 8.33
CA GLY A 48 -12.31 18.39 7.57
C GLY A 48 -13.46 17.52 7.05
N ASN A 49 -13.42 16.18 7.23
CA ASN A 49 -14.38 15.22 6.68
C ASN A 49 -14.76 15.52 5.21
N LYS A 50 -13.74 15.84 4.39
CA LYS A 50 -13.96 16.37 3.04
C LYS A 50 -14.66 15.34 2.16
N LYS A 51 -15.83 15.69 1.64
CA LYS A 51 -16.58 14.84 0.69
C LYS A 51 -16.06 15.03 -0.72
N ILE A 52 -15.76 13.93 -1.41
CA ILE A 52 -15.32 13.94 -2.80
C ILE A 52 -16.43 13.35 -3.68
N PHE A 53 -16.84 14.14 -4.67
CA PHE A 53 -17.80 13.70 -5.68
C PHE A 53 -17.03 13.20 -6.90
N VAL A 54 -16.96 11.88 -7.06
CA VAL A 54 -16.38 11.24 -8.25
C VAL A 54 -17.51 10.81 -9.16
N VAL A 55 -17.50 11.29 -10.41
CA VAL A 55 -18.53 10.97 -11.42
C VAL A 55 -18.05 9.77 -12.23
N TYR A 56 -18.57 8.58 -11.90
CA TYR A 56 -18.25 7.35 -12.62
C TYR A 56 -19.12 7.23 -13.88
N LYS A 57 -18.48 7.15 -15.05
CA LYS A 57 -19.18 7.08 -16.35
C LYS A 57 -19.63 5.67 -16.75
N ASN A 58 -19.13 4.61 -16.10
CA ASN A 58 -19.53 3.22 -16.36
C ASN A 58 -19.99 2.50 -15.08
N LYS A 59 -20.86 1.51 -15.25
CA LYS A 59 -21.66 0.86 -14.21
C LYS A 59 -20.84 0.32 -13.03
N ASN A 60 -21.37 0.55 -11.83
CA ASN A 60 -21.21 -0.18 -10.57
C ASN A 60 -19.88 -0.90 -10.33
N ALA A 61 -19.08 -0.34 -9.42
CA ALA A 61 -18.18 -1.07 -8.50
C ALA A 61 -17.01 -1.89 -9.08
N GLU A 62 -16.95 -2.22 -10.38
CA GLU A 62 -15.88 -3.03 -10.96
C GLU A 62 -14.52 -2.31 -10.94
N ASP A 63 -14.46 -1.04 -11.38
CA ASP A 63 -13.21 -0.26 -11.44
C ASP A 63 -12.58 0.01 -10.06
N MET A 64 -13.40 0.06 -9.01
CA MET A 64 -12.93 0.29 -7.64
C MET A 64 -12.72 -1.01 -6.86
N GLY A 65 -13.35 -2.11 -7.29
CA GLY A 65 -13.22 -3.42 -6.67
C GLY A 65 -11.77 -3.88 -6.61
N GLU A 66 -11.03 -3.76 -7.72
CA GLU A 66 -9.61 -4.14 -7.77
C GLU A 66 -8.74 -3.30 -6.81
N ILE A 67 -9.00 -1.99 -6.72
CA ILE A 67 -8.32 -1.08 -5.79
C ILE A 67 -8.59 -1.53 -4.35
N PHE A 68 -9.85 -1.80 -4.00
CA PHE A 68 -10.21 -2.25 -2.66
C PHE A 68 -9.71 -3.65 -2.34
N GLU A 69 -9.70 -4.58 -3.29
CA GLU A 69 -9.12 -5.91 -3.11
C GLU A 69 -7.60 -5.86 -2.86
N GLY A 70 -6.90 -4.89 -3.45
CA GLY A 70 -5.50 -4.61 -3.15
C GLY A 70 -5.31 -3.99 -1.77
N SER A 71 -6.08 -2.95 -1.47
CA SER A 71 -5.88 -2.10 -0.30
C SER A 71 -6.55 -2.57 0.98
N ALA A 72 -7.60 -3.40 0.94
CA ALA A 72 -8.29 -3.88 2.14
C ALA A 72 -7.68 -5.19 2.65
N ALA A 73 -7.20 -5.19 3.90
CA ALA A 73 -6.76 -6.40 4.61
C ALA A 73 -7.94 -7.24 5.12
N GLY A 74 -9.06 -6.58 5.40
CA GLY A 74 -10.31 -7.21 5.83
C GLY A 74 -11.36 -6.17 6.22
N GLY A 75 -12.62 -6.56 6.23
CA GLY A 75 -13.72 -5.73 6.72
C GLY A 75 -14.66 -6.56 7.59
N HIS A 76 -14.88 -6.10 8.82
CA HIS A 76 -15.87 -6.61 9.76
C HIS A 76 -16.94 -5.53 10.02
N GLU A 77 -18.02 -5.89 10.70
CA GLU A 77 -19.09 -4.93 11.02
C GLU A 77 -18.57 -3.78 11.90
N GLY A 78 -17.70 -4.08 12.87
CA GLY A 78 -17.14 -3.11 13.82
C GLY A 78 -15.83 -2.42 13.41
N TYR A 79 -15.03 -3.01 12.51
CA TYR A 79 -13.81 -2.35 11.98
C TYR A 79 -13.52 -2.66 10.52
N LEU A 80 -12.74 -1.77 9.92
CA LEU A 80 -12.16 -1.89 8.59
C LEU A 80 -10.63 -1.85 8.70
N ASP A 81 -9.96 -2.91 8.22
CA ASP A 81 -8.50 -2.99 8.18
C ASP A 81 -8.00 -2.69 6.77
N MET A 82 -7.24 -1.60 6.62
CA MET A 82 -6.68 -1.18 5.34
C MET A 82 -5.15 -1.32 5.34
N ARG A 83 -4.61 -1.99 4.32
CA ARG A 83 -3.18 -2.16 4.13
C ARG A 83 -2.50 -0.83 3.87
N VAL A 84 -1.28 -0.71 4.38
CA VAL A 84 -0.38 0.42 4.10
C VAL A 84 0.36 0.20 2.78
N ASP A 85 0.88 1.28 2.21
CA ASP A 85 1.54 1.28 0.89
C ASP A 85 2.70 0.28 0.79
N SER A 86 3.44 0.12 1.90
CA SER A 86 4.55 -0.84 2.00
C SER A 86 4.14 -2.31 1.82
N VAL A 87 2.83 -2.60 1.87
CA VAL A 87 2.26 -3.92 1.58
C VAL A 87 1.67 -3.97 0.18
N THR A 88 0.93 -2.94 -0.23
CA THR A 88 0.26 -2.91 -1.55
C THR A 88 1.24 -2.77 -2.72
N ASN A 89 2.35 -2.05 -2.54
CA ASN A 89 3.30 -1.73 -3.62
C ASN A 89 4.58 -2.60 -3.61
N ARG A 90 4.50 -3.85 -3.12
CA ARG A 90 5.66 -4.77 -3.03
C ARG A 90 6.16 -5.29 -4.37
N GLY A 91 5.31 -5.31 -5.38
CA GLY A 91 5.58 -5.92 -6.68
C GLY A 91 6.27 -5.03 -7.71
N GLU A 92 5.99 -3.73 -7.72
CA GLU A 92 6.22 -2.89 -8.91
C GLU A 92 7.67 -2.45 -9.15
N GLY A 93 8.56 -2.60 -8.18
CA GLY A 93 9.93 -2.09 -8.28
C GLY A 93 11.00 -3.17 -8.20
N PHE A 94 11.28 -3.58 -6.97
CA PHE A 94 12.52 -4.32 -6.67
C PHE A 94 12.44 -5.81 -7.05
N TYR A 95 11.25 -6.42 -6.97
CA TYR A 95 11.02 -7.77 -7.48
C TYR A 95 11.22 -7.80 -9.01
N MET A 96 10.61 -6.88 -9.74
CA MET A 96 10.80 -6.75 -11.19
C MET A 96 12.26 -6.45 -11.56
N MET A 97 12.98 -5.64 -10.77
CA MET A 97 14.42 -5.47 -10.96
C MET A 97 15.21 -6.76 -10.76
N GLY A 98 14.83 -7.61 -9.80
CA GLY A 98 15.42 -8.93 -9.63
C GLY A 98 15.20 -9.82 -10.85
N VAL A 99 13.97 -9.90 -11.35
CA VAL A 99 13.63 -10.70 -12.56
C VAL A 99 14.35 -10.18 -13.81
N ILE A 100 14.34 -8.86 -14.05
CA ILE A 100 15.08 -8.24 -15.15
C ILE A 100 16.59 -8.45 -14.98
N GLY A 101 17.07 -8.35 -13.74
CA GLY A 101 18.47 -8.62 -13.39
C GLY A 101 18.89 -10.05 -13.72
N LEU A 102 18.03 -11.04 -13.50
CA LEU A 102 18.28 -12.43 -13.91
C LEU A 102 18.42 -12.57 -15.43
N LEU A 103 17.54 -11.91 -16.20
CA LEU A 103 17.62 -11.93 -17.67
C LEU A 103 18.88 -11.22 -18.18
N PHE A 104 19.25 -10.10 -17.55
CA PHE A 104 20.49 -9.40 -17.84
C PHE A 104 21.71 -10.24 -17.50
N TRP A 105 21.71 -10.89 -16.33
CA TRP A 105 22.80 -11.76 -15.89
C TRP A 105 22.95 -12.98 -16.78
N TRP A 106 21.85 -13.59 -17.21
CA TRP A 106 21.87 -14.68 -18.19
C TRP A 106 22.51 -14.27 -19.51
N SER A 107 22.23 -13.04 -19.97
CA SER A 107 22.90 -12.48 -21.16
C SER A 107 24.40 -12.27 -20.90
N PHE A 108 24.76 -11.72 -19.74
CA PHE A 108 26.15 -11.50 -19.35
C PHE A 108 26.94 -12.81 -19.22
N GLU A 109 26.34 -13.86 -18.66
CA GLU A 109 26.88 -15.21 -18.65
C GLU A 109 27.15 -15.68 -20.09
N SER A 110 26.12 -15.62 -20.95
CA SER A 110 26.16 -16.19 -22.30
C SER A 110 27.21 -15.51 -23.19
N PHE A 111 27.38 -14.19 -23.06
CA PHE A 111 28.23 -13.40 -23.97
C PHE A 111 29.57 -12.97 -23.38
N VAL A 112 29.73 -12.97 -22.06
CA VAL A 112 30.96 -12.49 -21.40
C VAL A 112 31.62 -13.58 -20.59
N LEU A 113 30.90 -14.17 -19.63
CA LEU A 113 31.51 -15.15 -18.71
C LEU A 113 31.83 -16.48 -19.39
N SER A 114 31.05 -16.87 -20.41
CA SER A 114 31.30 -18.08 -21.21
C SER A 114 32.69 -18.12 -21.87
N TYR A 115 33.29 -16.96 -22.11
CA TYR A 115 34.61 -16.81 -22.72
C TYR A 115 35.75 -16.66 -21.69
N LEU A 116 35.47 -16.72 -20.39
CA LEU A 116 36.52 -16.69 -19.37
C LEU A 116 37.35 -17.99 -19.42
N PRO A 117 38.70 -17.88 -19.47
CA PRO A 117 39.57 -19.03 -19.60
C PRO A 117 39.72 -19.83 -18.30
N ASP A 118 39.52 -19.20 -17.13
CA ASP A 118 39.55 -19.86 -15.83
C ASP A 118 38.15 -20.39 -15.48
N PRO A 119 37.95 -21.73 -15.44
CA PRO A 119 36.66 -22.33 -15.13
C PRO A 119 36.18 -22.03 -13.70
N GLN A 120 37.09 -21.93 -12.73
CA GLN A 120 36.71 -21.68 -11.34
C GLN A 120 36.20 -20.25 -11.17
N LEU A 121 36.93 -19.28 -11.71
CA LEU A 121 36.52 -17.88 -11.68
C LEU A 121 35.19 -17.68 -12.43
N ARG A 122 35.02 -18.32 -13.58
CA ARG A 122 33.77 -18.31 -14.36
C ARG A 122 32.60 -18.82 -13.53
N ASP A 123 32.71 -20.03 -13.01
CA ASP A 123 31.60 -20.70 -12.31
C ASP A 123 31.22 -19.91 -11.04
N ILE A 124 32.22 -19.46 -10.25
CA ILE A 124 31.98 -18.59 -9.09
C ILE A 124 31.24 -17.32 -9.52
N SER A 125 31.68 -16.64 -10.57
CA SER A 125 31.04 -15.41 -11.05
C SER A 125 29.58 -15.66 -11.41
N ILE A 126 29.32 -16.69 -12.23
CA ILE A 126 27.98 -17.07 -12.70
C ILE A 126 27.05 -17.30 -11.50
N TYR A 127 27.45 -18.17 -10.57
CA TYR A 127 26.61 -18.52 -9.43
C TYR A 127 26.42 -17.35 -8.46
N CYS A 128 27.46 -16.54 -8.23
CA CYS A 128 27.34 -15.35 -7.38
C CYS A 128 26.36 -14.33 -7.94
N GLY A 129 26.37 -14.07 -9.25
CA GLY A 129 25.43 -13.13 -9.85
C GLY A 129 24.00 -13.63 -9.83
N TYR A 130 23.76 -14.91 -10.15
CA TYR A 130 22.43 -15.49 -10.00
C TYR A 130 21.94 -15.47 -8.56
N ALA A 131 22.78 -15.87 -7.60
CA ALA A 131 22.46 -15.82 -6.18
C ALA A 131 22.09 -14.40 -5.75
N PHE A 132 22.85 -13.38 -6.18
CA PHE A 132 22.57 -11.98 -5.87
C PHE A 132 21.17 -11.55 -6.34
N PHE A 133 20.81 -11.83 -7.60
CA PHE A 133 19.50 -11.44 -8.14
C PHE A 133 18.34 -12.27 -7.56
N ILE A 134 18.54 -13.58 -7.33
CA ILE A 134 17.54 -14.44 -6.68
C ILE A 134 17.28 -13.95 -5.25
N ILE A 135 18.33 -13.77 -4.45
CA ILE A 135 18.20 -13.29 -3.07
C ILE A 135 17.54 -11.91 -3.05
N GLY A 136 17.94 -11.00 -3.96
CA GLY A 136 17.31 -9.70 -4.11
C GLY A 136 15.80 -9.77 -4.38
N ALA A 137 15.38 -10.64 -5.31
CA ALA A 137 13.96 -10.85 -5.61
C ALA A 137 13.20 -11.46 -4.42
N LEU A 138 13.78 -12.46 -3.74
CA LEU A 138 13.17 -13.14 -2.59
C LEU A 138 13.01 -12.23 -1.37
N VAL A 139 14.02 -11.42 -1.04
CA VAL A 139 13.95 -10.46 0.08
C VAL A 139 12.79 -9.48 -0.12
N CYS A 140 12.50 -9.09 -1.35
CA CYS A 140 11.40 -8.19 -1.66
C CYS A 140 10.03 -8.86 -1.57
N LEU A 141 9.94 -10.12 -1.99
CA LEU A 141 8.71 -10.90 -1.89
C LEU A 141 8.38 -11.26 -0.43
N PHE A 142 9.39 -11.62 0.36
CA PHE A 142 9.26 -12.10 1.73
C PHE A 142 9.57 -11.04 2.80
N ARG A 143 9.51 -9.76 2.46
CA ARG A 143 9.60 -8.70 3.48
C ARG A 143 8.49 -8.87 4.52
N THR A 144 8.76 -8.49 5.76
CA THR A 144 7.75 -8.52 6.84
C THR A 144 6.52 -7.70 6.46
N LEU A 145 5.33 -8.32 6.43
CA LEU A 145 4.03 -7.67 6.25
C LEU A 145 3.72 -6.80 7.47
N HIS A 146 3.64 -5.49 7.24
CA HIS A 146 3.30 -4.53 8.28
C HIS A 146 1.81 -4.59 8.60
N THR A 147 1.45 -4.34 9.86
CA THR A 147 0.06 -4.28 10.29
C THR A 147 -0.75 -3.26 9.47
N PRO A 148 -2.01 -3.55 9.14
CA PRO A 148 -2.89 -2.58 8.50
C PRO A 148 -3.17 -1.38 9.42
N VAL A 149 -3.84 -0.36 8.88
CA VAL A 149 -4.51 0.67 9.68
C VAL A 149 -5.91 0.20 9.96
N ARG A 150 -6.28 0.11 11.25
CA ARG A 150 -7.61 -0.28 11.68
C ARG A 150 -8.48 0.93 11.92
N PHE A 151 -9.58 1.03 11.19
CA PHE A 151 -10.62 2.03 11.37
C PHE A 151 -11.78 1.38 12.12
N HIS A 152 -11.97 1.73 13.38
CA HIS A 152 -13.01 1.14 14.22
C HIS A 152 -14.24 2.05 14.28
N LYS A 153 -15.35 1.57 13.72
CA LYS A 153 -16.55 2.38 13.53
C LYS A 153 -17.24 2.69 14.86
N ASP A 154 -17.43 1.69 15.72
CA ASP A 154 -18.23 1.90 16.94
C ASP A 154 -17.51 2.78 17.97
N ASN A 155 -16.21 2.55 18.17
CA ASN A 155 -15.36 3.38 19.03
C ASN A 155 -15.01 4.74 18.42
N GLN A 156 -15.23 4.96 17.12
CA GLN A 156 -14.76 6.14 16.39
C GLN A 156 -13.25 6.39 16.58
N GLU A 157 -12.46 5.31 16.46
CA GLU A 157 -11.02 5.32 16.70
C GLU A 157 -10.25 4.70 15.53
N VAL A 158 -9.02 5.16 15.35
CA VAL A 158 -8.06 4.64 14.37
C VAL A 158 -6.86 4.09 15.13
N TYR A 159 -6.59 2.80 14.94
CA TYR A 159 -5.43 2.14 15.53
C TYR A 159 -4.34 1.96 14.48
N VAL A 160 -3.10 2.24 14.89
CA VAL A 160 -1.92 2.09 14.03
C VAL A 160 -0.78 1.55 14.84
N TRP A 161 -0.16 0.47 14.35
CA TRP A 161 1.13 0.01 14.85
C TRP A 161 2.22 0.35 13.85
N HIS A 162 3.12 1.26 14.23
CA HIS A 162 4.19 1.73 13.34
C HIS A 162 5.50 1.86 14.08
N LYS A 163 6.55 1.18 13.59
CA LYS A 163 7.92 1.22 14.16
C LYS A 163 7.94 0.99 15.69
N LYS A 164 7.16 0.00 16.15
CA LYS A 164 7.00 -0.35 17.57
C LYS A 164 6.33 0.73 18.44
N ILE A 165 5.59 1.65 17.83
CA ILE A 165 4.76 2.65 18.51
C ILE A 165 3.31 2.37 18.18
N LEU A 166 2.48 2.28 19.21
CA LEU A 166 1.04 2.08 19.10
C LEU A 166 0.35 3.43 19.20
N TYR A 167 -0.44 3.75 18.19
CA TYR A 167 -1.28 4.94 18.17
C TYR A 167 -2.75 4.55 18.31
N ARG A 168 -3.46 5.28 19.16
CA ARG A 168 -4.91 5.25 19.31
C ARG A 168 -5.43 6.66 19.05
N ILE A 169 -5.93 6.90 17.85
CA ILE A 169 -6.26 8.23 17.34
C ILE A 169 -7.78 8.35 17.24
N PRO A 170 -8.42 9.27 17.97
CA PRO A 170 -9.83 9.60 17.74
C PRO A 170 -10.08 10.00 16.28
N TRP A 171 -11.18 9.55 15.69
CA TRP A 171 -11.47 9.77 14.27
C TRP A 171 -11.54 11.27 13.90
N ASP A 172 -12.08 12.09 14.78
CA ASP A 172 -12.18 13.55 14.66
C ASP A 172 -10.82 14.26 14.78
N GLU A 173 -9.85 13.65 15.44
CA GLU A 173 -8.48 14.14 15.56
C GLU A 173 -7.51 13.52 14.55
N CYS A 174 -8.01 12.61 13.71
CA CYS A 174 -7.23 11.95 12.68
C CYS A 174 -6.79 12.94 11.59
N GLU A 175 -5.54 12.88 11.17
CA GLU A 175 -5.00 13.81 10.16
C GLU A 175 -4.66 13.03 8.88
N ILE A 176 -5.51 13.12 7.87
CA ILE A 176 -5.33 12.43 6.58
C ILE A 176 -5.28 13.47 5.47
N SER A 177 -4.31 13.34 4.57
CA SER A 177 -4.21 14.22 3.39
C SER A 177 -3.68 13.50 2.17
N VAL A 178 -4.05 14.00 0.98
CA VAL A 178 -3.36 13.64 -0.26
C VAL A 178 -2.24 14.65 -0.50
N GLN A 179 -1.02 14.19 -0.70
CA GLN A 179 0.14 15.02 -1.01
C GLN A 179 0.69 14.74 -2.41
N VAL A 180 1.33 15.76 -2.98
CA VAL A 180 2.09 15.63 -4.22
C VAL A 180 3.44 14.99 -3.90
N ALA A 181 3.68 13.81 -4.47
CA ALA A 181 4.91 13.04 -4.28
C ALA A 181 5.57 12.78 -5.64
N LYS A 182 6.57 13.59 -5.98
CA LYS A 182 7.33 13.41 -7.22
C LYS A 182 8.21 12.17 -7.14
N ARG A 183 8.14 11.31 -8.15
CA ARG A 183 8.96 10.11 -8.25
C ARG A 183 9.82 10.15 -9.51
N ASN A 184 11.06 9.68 -9.38
CA ASN A 184 11.92 9.49 -10.54
C ASN A 184 11.62 8.12 -11.17
N LEU A 185 11.26 8.11 -12.46
CA LEU A 185 10.98 6.91 -13.23
C LEU A 185 12.14 6.55 -14.19
N GLY A 186 13.36 6.87 -13.79
CA GLY A 186 14.56 6.61 -14.58
C GLY A 186 14.61 7.49 -15.83
N LEU A 187 14.60 6.87 -17.01
CA LEU A 187 14.74 7.57 -18.29
C LEU A 187 13.60 8.56 -18.61
N LYS A 188 12.42 8.38 -17.98
CA LYS A 188 11.28 9.32 -18.10
C LYS A 188 11.43 10.57 -17.21
N GLY A 189 12.47 10.63 -16.37
CA GLY A 189 12.70 11.71 -15.43
C GLY A 189 11.72 11.73 -14.27
N SER A 190 11.57 12.89 -13.64
CA SER A 190 10.64 13.08 -12.52
C SER A 190 9.20 13.24 -13.02
N GLN A 191 8.31 12.39 -12.51
CA GLN A 191 6.88 12.43 -12.77
C GLN A 191 6.11 12.77 -11.50
N ASP A 192 5.00 13.47 -11.67
CA ASP A 192 4.08 13.75 -10.56
C ASP A 192 3.37 12.47 -10.15
N GLY A 193 3.54 12.11 -8.88
CA GLY A 193 2.75 11.09 -8.20
C GLY A 193 1.92 11.71 -7.08
N TYR A 194 0.97 10.93 -6.59
CA TYR A 194 0.12 11.30 -5.48
C TYR A 194 0.27 10.27 -4.37
N GLN A 195 0.20 10.73 -3.13
CA GLN A 195 0.33 9.89 -1.95
C GLN A 195 -0.75 10.24 -0.93
N LEU A 196 -1.49 9.24 -0.48
CA LEU A 196 -2.44 9.33 0.62
C LEU A 196 -1.67 9.03 1.90
N THR A 197 -1.58 10.03 2.78
CA THR A 197 -0.79 9.95 4.01
C THR A 197 -1.71 10.10 5.22
N LEU A 198 -1.56 9.20 6.19
CA LEU A 198 -2.02 9.39 7.56
C LEU A 198 -0.88 10.00 8.37
N TRP A 199 -1.11 11.16 8.97
CA TRP A 199 -0.14 11.85 9.82
C TRP A 199 -0.34 11.40 11.26
N LEU A 200 0.60 10.59 11.76
CA LEU A 200 0.54 10.04 13.11
C LEU A 200 0.93 11.14 14.10
N ASN A 201 -0.06 11.69 14.78
CA ASN A 201 0.15 12.72 15.80
C ASN A 201 0.78 12.10 17.06
N PRO A 202 1.94 12.59 17.52
CA PRO A 202 2.65 12.02 18.67
C PRO A 202 1.85 12.02 19.97
N LYS A 203 0.87 12.92 20.10
CA LYS A 203 -0.02 13.00 21.28
C LYS A 203 -0.87 11.74 21.48
N HIS A 204 -1.05 10.94 20.42
CA HIS A 204 -1.86 9.72 20.44
C HIS A 204 -1.03 8.44 20.58
N ALA A 205 0.28 8.56 20.80
CA ALA A 205 1.13 7.42 21.10
C ALA A 205 0.82 6.89 22.51
N VAL A 206 0.40 5.63 22.59
CA VAL A 206 -0.06 5.02 23.84
C VAL A 206 1.09 4.44 24.64
N ASN A 207 2.06 3.83 23.96
CA ASN A 207 3.13 3.06 24.60
C ASN A 207 4.45 3.84 24.74
N LYS A 208 4.53 5.08 24.27
CA LYS A 208 5.69 5.97 24.38
C LYS A 208 5.25 7.42 24.44
N ASP A 209 5.88 8.21 25.30
CA ASP A 209 5.75 9.66 25.25
C ASP A 209 6.58 10.22 24.10
N LEU A 210 5.90 10.84 23.15
CA LEU A 210 6.49 11.50 21.98
C LEU A 210 6.10 12.98 21.91
N THR A 211 5.68 13.56 23.05
CA THR A 211 5.23 14.94 23.13
C THR A 211 6.29 15.91 22.60
N GLY A 212 5.85 16.88 21.81
CA GLY A 212 6.71 17.89 21.18
C GLY A 212 7.43 17.43 19.92
N GLN A 213 7.30 16.16 19.51
CA GLN A 213 7.80 15.70 18.22
C GLN A 213 6.85 16.13 17.08
N LYS A 214 7.39 16.14 15.85
CA LYS A 214 6.58 16.30 14.63
C LYS A 214 5.81 15.01 14.34
N HIS A 215 4.72 15.13 13.58
CA HIS A 215 3.94 13.98 13.13
C HIS A 215 4.77 13.03 12.29
N VAL A 216 4.46 11.74 12.36
CA VAL A 216 5.12 10.71 11.55
C VAL A 216 4.24 10.39 10.34
N PRO A 217 4.74 10.52 9.09
CA PRO A 217 3.96 10.17 7.91
C PRO A 217 3.86 8.65 7.77
N LEU A 218 2.63 8.15 7.71
CA LEU A 218 2.33 6.79 7.28
C LEU A 218 1.71 6.83 5.88
N ASN A 219 2.42 6.27 4.90
CA ASN A 219 1.91 6.15 3.55
C ASN A 219 0.85 5.04 3.50
N LEU A 220 -0.41 5.42 3.25
CA LEU A 220 -1.53 4.49 3.11
C LEU A 220 -1.60 3.93 1.69
N PHE A 221 -1.48 4.81 0.71
CA PHE A 221 -1.61 4.43 -0.70
C PHE A 221 -0.91 5.45 -1.59
N HIS A 222 -0.14 4.96 -2.55
CA HIS A 222 0.49 5.80 -3.57
C HIS A 222 0.07 5.36 -4.96
N ASN A 223 -0.13 6.35 -5.84
CA ASN A 223 -0.40 6.14 -7.25
C ASN A 223 0.36 7.17 -8.09
N ILE A 224 0.96 6.69 -9.18
CA ILE A 224 1.65 7.53 -10.16
C ILE A 224 0.63 7.92 -11.23
N GLU A 225 0.67 9.16 -11.67
CA GLU A 225 -0.21 9.70 -12.72
C GLU A 225 -1.65 9.99 -12.34
N HIS A 226 -2.31 9.12 -11.57
CA HIS A 226 -3.74 9.26 -11.26
C HIS A 226 -3.98 9.54 -9.78
N HIS A 227 -4.80 10.55 -9.50
CA HIS A 227 -5.15 10.93 -8.14
C HIS A 227 -6.43 10.25 -7.63
N ILE A 228 -7.32 9.85 -8.54
CA ILE A 228 -8.64 9.29 -8.23
C ILE A 228 -8.60 8.06 -7.30
N PRO A 229 -7.70 7.08 -7.48
CA PRO A 229 -7.62 5.94 -6.57
C PRO A 229 -7.45 6.32 -5.10
N LEU A 230 -6.69 7.39 -4.81
CA LEU A 230 -6.46 7.87 -3.44
C LEU A 230 -7.72 8.48 -2.84
N TYR A 231 -8.46 9.27 -3.63
CA TYR A 231 -9.73 9.85 -3.18
C TYR A 231 -10.83 8.80 -3.06
N GLY A 232 -10.79 7.75 -3.88
CA GLY A 232 -11.66 6.59 -3.76
C GLY A 232 -11.39 5.79 -2.48
N TYR A 233 -10.11 5.55 -2.14
CA TYR A 233 -9.72 4.98 -0.85
C TYR A 233 -10.24 5.85 0.30
N TRP A 234 -9.99 7.16 0.24
CA TRP A 234 -10.42 8.10 1.28
C TRP A 234 -11.94 8.07 1.46
N GLU A 235 -12.72 8.20 0.38
CA GLU A 235 -14.17 8.20 0.46
C GLU A 235 -14.72 6.87 1.00
N TYR A 236 -14.08 5.75 0.70
CA TYR A 236 -14.46 4.46 1.26
C TYR A 236 -14.31 4.43 2.78
N VAL A 237 -13.13 4.79 3.29
CA VAL A 237 -12.88 4.88 4.74
C VAL A 237 -13.79 5.90 5.40
N ARG A 238 -13.92 7.09 4.81
CA ARG A 238 -14.77 8.18 5.31
C ARG A 238 -16.21 7.70 5.45
N ARG A 239 -16.79 7.11 4.40
CA ARG A 239 -18.18 6.64 4.41
C ARG A 239 -18.39 5.50 5.40
N TYR A 240 -17.42 4.60 5.54
CA TYR A 240 -17.43 3.56 6.54
C TYR A 240 -17.51 4.15 7.97
N MET A 241 -16.60 5.08 8.29
CA MET A 241 -16.52 5.71 9.62
C MET A 241 -17.72 6.60 9.94
N THR A 242 -18.29 7.29 8.94
CA THR A 242 -19.45 8.18 9.14
C THR A 242 -20.81 7.48 8.97
N GLY A 243 -20.83 6.22 8.54
CA GLY A 243 -22.07 5.49 8.24
C GLY A 243 -22.80 5.97 6.97
N ASP A 244 -22.12 6.68 6.07
CA ASP A 244 -22.70 7.07 4.77
C ASP A 244 -22.88 5.85 3.85
N LYS A 245 -23.72 5.99 2.81
CA LYS A 245 -23.91 4.91 1.81
C LYS A 245 -22.56 4.55 1.16
N PRO A 246 -22.10 3.30 1.27
CA PRO A 246 -20.76 2.91 0.84
C PRO A 246 -20.63 2.90 -0.69
N ILE A 247 -19.41 3.19 -1.17
CA ILE A 247 -19.06 3.17 -2.60
C ILE A 247 -18.89 1.73 -3.10
N TYR A 248 -18.46 0.85 -2.20
CA TYR A 248 -18.22 -0.56 -2.40
C TYR A 248 -18.45 -1.26 -1.05
N ILE A 249 -18.90 -2.51 -1.01
CA ILE A 249 -18.92 -3.30 0.23
C ILE A 249 -18.45 -4.71 -0.11
N ASP A 250 -17.34 -5.13 0.49
CA ASP A 250 -17.14 -6.54 0.85
C ASP A 250 -16.89 -6.62 2.36
N ILE A 251 -17.92 -6.31 3.14
CA ILE A 251 -17.94 -6.51 4.60
C ILE A 251 -18.53 -7.91 4.81
N SER A 252 -17.69 -8.81 5.28
CA SER A 252 -18.11 -10.16 5.61
C SER A 252 -18.40 -10.26 7.11
N LYS A 253 -19.51 -10.92 7.48
CA LYS A 253 -19.75 -11.31 8.89
C LYS A 253 -18.78 -12.39 9.38
N ARG A 254 -18.05 -13.01 8.45
CA ARG A 254 -17.09 -14.08 8.74
C ARG A 254 -15.68 -13.64 8.35
N PRO A 255 -14.66 -14.05 9.13
CA PRO A 255 -13.28 -13.89 8.75
C PRO A 255 -13.04 -14.35 7.30
N ARG A 256 -12.41 -13.50 6.47
CA ARG A 256 -12.02 -13.82 5.08
C ARG A 256 -10.85 -14.82 5.12
N ASN A 257 -11.15 -16.07 5.46
CA ASN A 257 -10.18 -17.13 5.37
C ASN A 257 -10.07 -17.54 3.90
N ILE A 258 -8.85 -17.50 3.34
CA ILE A 258 -8.56 -18.10 2.03
C ILE A 258 -8.62 -19.62 2.23
N HIS A 259 -9.82 -20.17 2.37
CA HIS A 259 -10.04 -21.59 2.23
C HIS A 259 -10.36 -21.84 0.77
N LEU A 260 -9.37 -22.35 0.04
CA LEU A 260 -9.66 -23.11 -1.18
C LEU A 260 -10.61 -24.24 -0.76
N LYS A 261 -11.88 -24.13 -1.13
CA LYS A 261 -12.82 -25.25 -0.99
C LYS A 261 -12.30 -26.35 -1.92
N TYR A 262 -11.70 -27.35 -1.30
CA TYR A 262 -11.20 -28.53 -1.98
C TYR A 262 -12.21 -29.66 -1.79
N ASP A 263 -12.69 -30.22 -2.91
CA ASP A 263 -13.49 -31.44 -2.91
C ASP A 263 -12.53 -32.63 -3.01
N PRO A 264 -12.59 -33.63 -2.10
CA PRO A 264 -11.50 -34.59 -1.91
C PRO A 264 -11.51 -35.77 -2.88
N ASP A 265 -11.72 -35.53 -4.18
CA ASP A 265 -11.48 -36.56 -5.20
C ASP A 265 -10.04 -36.49 -5.78
N GLU A 266 -9.46 -37.65 -6.13
CA GLU A 266 -8.07 -37.73 -6.62
C GLU A 266 -7.85 -36.99 -7.96
N GLU A 267 -8.87 -36.94 -8.82
CA GLU A 267 -8.79 -36.19 -10.08
C GLU A 267 -8.70 -34.67 -9.86
N SER A 268 -9.42 -34.15 -8.86
CA SER A 268 -9.38 -32.74 -8.46
C SER A 268 -8.05 -32.41 -7.79
N TYR A 269 -7.41 -33.36 -7.10
CA TYR A 269 -6.06 -33.16 -6.55
C TYR A 269 -5.04 -32.90 -7.64
N ILE A 270 -5.01 -33.77 -8.66
CA ILE A 270 -4.03 -33.68 -9.76
C ILE A 270 -4.31 -32.42 -10.60
N LYS A 271 -5.59 -32.14 -10.92
CA LYS A 271 -5.99 -30.90 -11.60
C LYS A 271 -5.58 -29.67 -10.80
N PHE A 272 -5.75 -29.68 -9.47
CA PHE A 272 -5.31 -28.61 -8.58
C PHE A 272 -3.79 -28.44 -8.57
N LEU A 273 -3.01 -29.53 -8.46
CA LEU A 273 -1.55 -29.48 -8.51
C LEU A 273 -1.03 -28.94 -9.83
N ILE A 274 -1.58 -29.38 -10.96
CA ILE A 274 -1.23 -28.87 -12.29
C ILE A 274 -1.60 -27.39 -12.40
N MET A 275 -2.79 -27.02 -11.93
CA MET A 275 -3.23 -25.63 -11.89
C MET A 275 -2.29 -24.78 -11.04
N VAL A 276 -1.89 -25.22 -9.86
CA VAL A 276 -0.92 -24.51 -9.00
C VAL A 276 0.44 -24.43 -9.67
N ALA A 277 0.94 -25.52 -10.26
CA ALA A 277 2.23 -25.55 -10.94
C ALA A 277 2.30 -24.62 -12.16
N LEU A 278 1.18 -24.43 -12.89
CA LEU A 278 1.10 -23.53 -14.04
C LEU A 278 0.77 -22.08 -13.63
N ILE A 279 -0.20 -21.89 -12.73
CA ILE A 279 -0.70 -20.57 -12.36
C ILE A 279 0.20 -19.88 -11.33
N ALA A 280 0.79 -20.60 -10.37
CA ALA A 280 1.61 -19.96 -9.34
C ALA A 280 2.84 -19.23 -9.92
N PRO A 281 3.59 -19.79 -10.90
CA PRO A 281 4.65 -19.04 -11.57
C PRO A 281 4.13 -17.82 -12.33
N LEU A 282 2.95 -17.92 -12.97
CA LEU A 282 2.33 -16.78 -13.66
C LEU A 282 1.90 -15.70 -12.66
N LEU A 283 1.30 -16.06 -11.53
CA LEU A 283 0.96 -15.11 -10.47
C LEU A 283 2.21 -14.47 -9.87
N LEU A 284 3.29 -15.23 -9.69
CA LEU A 284 4.57 -14.73 -9.21
C LEU A 284 5.14 -13.65 -10.16
N LEU A 285 5.01 -13.85 -11.48
CA LEU A 285 5.51 -12.92 -12.49
C LEU A 285 4.58 -11.71 -12.73
N PHE A 286 3.26 -11.93 -12.79
CA PHE A 286 2.30 -10.91 -13.21
C PHE A 286 1.55 -10.23 -12.05
N LYS A 287 1.47 -10.86 -10.88
CA LYS A 287 0.84 -10.31 -9.65
C LYS A 287 1.70 -10.56 -8.40
N PRO A 288 2.98 -10.15 -8.39
CA PRO A 288 3.89 -10.39 -7.28
C PRO A 288 3.43 -9.75 -5.95
N ASP A 289 2.65 -8.68 -6.00
CA ASP A 289 2.00 -8.04 -4.85
C ASP A 289 1.04 -9.00 -4.14
N LYS A 290 0.23 -9.76 -4.89
CA LYS A 290 -0.71 -10.74 -4.34
C LYS A 290 0.04 -11.93 -3.74
N VAL A 291 1.11 -12.38 -4.38
CA VAL A 291 1.94 -13.47 -3.85
C VAL A 291 2.69 -13.04 -2.59
N ALA A 292 3.14 -11.78 -2.50
CA ALA A 292 3.81 -11.25 -1.31
C ALA A 292 2.92 -11.25 -0.04
N LEU A 293 1.59 -11.26 -0.19
CA LEU A 293 0.65 -11.43 0.93
C LEU A 293 0.71 -12.82 1.57
N LEU A 294 1.26 -13.81 0.85
CA LEU A 294 1.52 -15.16 1.37
C LEU A 294 2.82 -15.25 2.19
N SER A 295 3.53 -14.13 2.39
CA SER A 295 4.73 -14.10 3.22
C SER A 295 4.45 -14.67 4.62
N PRO A 296 5.30 -15.57 5.13
CA PRO A 296 5.16 -16.10 6.50
C PRO A 296 5.54 -15.07 7.56
N PHE A 297 6.24 -13.99 7.16
CA PHE A 297 6.70 -12.94 8.07
C PHE A 297 5.63 -11.86 8.18
N LYS A 298 4.79 -11.93 9.22
CA LYS A 298 3.68 -11.00 9.49
C LYS A 298 3.87 -10.32 10.84
N GLU A 299 3.77 -8.99 10.89
CA GLU A 299 3.74 -8.25 12.17
C GLU A 299 2.38 -8.40 12.83
N LYS A 300 2.31 -8.92 14.04
CA LYS A 300 1.03 -9.03 14.75
C LYS A 300 0.63 -7.71 15.39
N TRP A 301 -0.67 -7.53 15.59
CA TRP A 301 -1.15 -6.43 16.42
C TRP A 301 -0.69 -6.63 17.87
N PRO A 302 -0.41 -5.54 18.61
CA PRO A 302 -0.25 -5.61 20.06
C PRO A 302 -1.54 -6.09 20.73
N ALA A 303 -1.41 -6.76 21.89
CA ALA A 303 -2.54 -7.35 22.61
C ALA A 303 -3.60 -6.32 23.01
N GLU A 304 -3.17 -5.10 23.31
CA GLU A 304 -3.99 -3.96 23.70
C GLU A 304 -5.06 -3.64 22.65
N VAL A 305 -4.72 -3.77 21.36
CA VAL A 305 -5.68 -3.53 20.27
C VAL A 305 -6.79 -4.58 20.28
N HIS A 306 -6.48 -5.83 20.58
CA HIS A 306 -7.50 -6.88 20.70
C HIS A 306 -8.40 -6.67 21.92
N GLU A 307 -7.85 -6.14 23.01
CA GLU A 307 -8.63 -5.80 24.20
C GLU A 307 -9.58 -4.62 23.93
N TRP A 308 -9.12 -3.56 23.26
CA TRP A 308 -9.96 -2.39 22.95
C TRP A 308 -11.05 -2.68 21.92
N THR A 309 -10.78 -3.58 20.99
CA THR A 309 -11.72 -3.94 19.92
C THR A 309 -12.60 -5.14 20.26
N GLY A 310 -12.30 -5.85 21.36
CA GLY A 310 -13.01 -7.08 21.74
C GLY A 310 -12.80 -8.26 20.77
N GLU A 311 -11.96 -8.11 19.74
CA GLU A 311 -11.75 -9.11 18.69
C GLU A 311 -10.25 -9.43 18.51
N ARG A 312 -9.91 -10.73 18.51
CA ARG A 312 -8.57 -11.22 18.16
C ARG A 312 -8.37 -11.29 16.65
N CYS A 313 -8.28 -10.09 16.11
CA CYS A 313 -8.07 -9.64 14.74
C CYS A 313 -6.64 -9.53 14.18
N ASP A 314 -5.89 -10.57 13.81
CA ASP A 314 -4.56 -10.43 13.16
C ASP A 314 -4.66 -10.51 11.62
N TRP A 315 -5.31 -9.53 11.00
CA TRP A 315 -5.51 -9.51 9.54
C TRP A 315 -4.28 -9.03 8.77
N HIS A 316 -3.76 -9.90 7.89
CA HIS A 316 -2.78 -9.62 6.82
C HIS A 316 -3.21 -10.29 5.51
#